data_AF-A0A9P1CTZ6-F1
#
_entry.id   AF-A0A9P1CTZ6-F1
#
_cell.length_a   1.000
_cell.length_b   1.000
_cell.length_c   1.000
_cell.angle_alpha   90.00
_cell.angle_beta   90.00
_cell.angle_gamma   90.00
#
_symmetry.space_group_name_H-M   'P 1'
#
loop_
_entity.id
_entity.type
_entity.pdbx_description
1 polymer ?
#
loop_
_entity_poly.entity_id
_entity_poly.type
_entity_poly.pdbx_seq_one_letter_code
_entity_poly.pdbx_strand_id
1 'polypeptide(L)'
;MGHFGAGAISTAWFLLVWPCLTLQYLGQAVVIAADPQIVQQNPLYNTAPKSLLWPVFILAALAAVIASQALISGVFTLMSQAHALGLMPRILVLHTNPDEKGQVYIPEVNWLLMTACCVVTVAFKTSDALVSAYGIAVTGAFISTTLLLLFVLRYVWKLPWVLVLLVIVPMLVIDLVFWTANLLKIFESGWVPLVLSGFIFFVMSCHHRGRNHELANQAQEEEEELTSLHSHIGPKGGHVCTVWGLQRRLASRDLARPLGTAVFMTPKEARVPRSLNVLMNELGSLPRTIVLLHIAYLDEPFVSESERLTCSTVDRELGLHTATLRFGYAEPLTPARFDLHAKLADLAQDRIARSVTAPVGRFDQDGNLDIAGQRSPHVTYIVNRKHFVSAEKNCLARLQVAVFAALNRNSRAPMSFFGLEGQSVLEVSAVTQL
;
A
#
# COMPACT_ATOMS: atom_id res chain seq x y z
N MET A 1 -16.95 -0.75 -9.83
CA MET A 1 -17.55 0.59 -9.56
C MET A 1 -18.25 0.50 -8.22
N GLY A 2 -17.55 0.72 -7.10
CA GLY A 2 -18.16 0.68 -5.75
C GLY A 2 -18.93 -0.61 -5.39
N HIS A 3 -19.70 -0.53 -4.30
CA HIS A 3 -20.58 -1.57 -3.78
C HIS A 3 -21.88 -1.77 -4.60
N PHE A 4 -22.11 -0.98 -5.66
CA PHE A 4 -23.38 -0.95 -6.40
C PHE A 4 -23.16 -0.95 -7.92
N GLY A 5 -24.01 -1.67 -8.65
CA GLY A 5 -23.98 -1.69 -10.12
C GLY A 5 -24.49 -0.38 -10.75
N ALA A 6 -24.00 -0.05 -11.95
CA ALA A 6 -24.35 1.17 -12.68
C ALA A 6 -25.87 1.32 -12.92
N GLY A 7 -26.56 0.22 -13.21
CA GLY A 7 -28.01 0.22 -13.41
C GLY A 7 -28.79 0.62 -12.15
N ALA A 8 -28.41 0.09 -10.98
CA ALA A 8 -29.05 0.43 -9.72
C ALA A 8 -28.85 1.92 -9.37
N ILE A 9 -27.64 2.44 -9.55
CA ILE A 9 -27.30 3.84 -9.30
C ILE A 9 -28.11 4.77 -10.22
N SER A 10 -28.13 4.48 -11.53
CA SER A 10 -28.86 5.29 -12.51
C SER A 10 -30.36 5.32 -12.23
N THR A 11 -30.97 4.16 -11.99
CA THR A 11 -32.41 4.07 -11.70
C THR A 11 -32.76 4.82 -10.42
N ALA A 12 -32.00 4.63 -9.33
CA ALA A 12 -32.24 5.36 -8.08
C ALA A 12 -32.10 6.87 -8.26
N TRP A 13 -31.10 7.32 -9.04
CA TRP A 13 -30.89 8.73 -9.30
C TRP A 13 -32.04 9.38 -10.07
N PHE A 14 -32.39 8.84 -11.24
CA PHE A 14 -33.39 9.47 -12.13
C PHE A 14 -34.82 9.29 -11.65
N LEU A 15 -35.14 8.17 -10.97
CA LEU A 15 -36.51 7.88 -10.55
C LEU A 15 -36.86 8.45 -9.17
N LEU A 16 -35.89 8.55 -8.27
CA LEU A 16 -36.14 8.96 -6.88
C LEU A 16 -35.38 10.24 -6.52
N VAL A 17 -34.04 10.21 -6.56
CA VAL A 17 -33.21 11.28 -5.97
C VAL A 17 -33.41 12.61 -6.69
N TRP A 18 -33.30 12.63 -8.03
CA TRP A 18 -33.39 13.86 -8.81
C TRP A 18 -34.79 14.52 -8.74
N PRO A 19 -35.91 13.79 -8.91
CA PRO A 19 -37.24 14.36 -8.72
C PRO A 19 -37.46 14.90 -7.30
N CYS A 20 -37.08 14.13 -6.27
CA CYS A 20 -37.25 14.55 -4.88
C CYS A 20 -36.43 15.80 -4.54
N LEU A 21 -35.16 15.86 -4.96
CA LEU A 21 -34.31 17.03 -4.75
C LEU A 21 -34.86 18.26 -5.48
N THR A 22 -35.31 18.09 -6.72
CA THR A 22 -35.88 19.20 -7.51
C THR A 22 -37.12 19.75 -6.82
N LEU A 23 -38.04 18.88 -6.38
CA LEU A 23 -39.25 19.28 -5.68
C LEU A 23 -38.94 19.96 -4.34
N GLN A 24 -37.95 19.45 -3.60
CA GLN A 24 -37.48 20.05 -2.36
C GLN A 24 -36.94 21.47 -2.56
N TYR A 25 -36.06 21.68 -3.54
CA TYR A 25 -35.49 23.00 -3.82
C TYR A 25 -36.55 23.99 -4.34
N LEU A 26 -37.49 23.53 -5.18
CA LEU A 26 -38.61 24.36 -5.63
C LEU A 26 -39.50 24.77 -4.45
N GLY A 27 -39.80 23.86 -3.53
CA GLY A 27 -40.54 24.17 -2.30
C GLY A 27 -39.81 25.20 -1.43
N GLN A 28 -38.51 25.04 -1.24
CA GLN A 28 -37.69 26.02 -0.52
C GLN A 28 -37.67 27.39 -1.21
N ALA A 29 -37.59 27.43 -2.54
CA ALA A 29 -37.61 28.67 -3.30
C ALA A 29 -38.93 29.44 -3.11
N VAL A 30 -40.07 28.74 -3.05
CA VAL A 30 -41.38 29.36 -2.78
C VAL A 30 -41.44 29.96 -1.38
N VAL A 31 -40.94 29.26 -0.36
CA VAL A 31 -40.91 29.77 1.02
C VAL A 31 -39.98 30.98 1.15
N ILE A 32 -38.80 30.95 0.52
CA ILE A 32 -37.86 32.07 0.48
C ILE A 32 -38.49 33.29 -0.21
N ALA A 33 -39.21 33.07 -1.31
CA ALA A 33 -39.87 34.14 -2.05
C ALA A 33 -41.01 34.79 -1.24
N ALA A 34 -41.69 34.03 -0.38
CA ALA A 34 -42.78 34.52 0.45
C ALA A 34 -42.28 35.31 1.68
N ASP A 35 -41.23 34.85 2.35
CA ASP A 35 -40.61 35.55 3.48
C ASP A 35 -39.09 35.29 3.53
N PRO A 36 -38.28 36.27 3.10
CA PRO A 36 -36.82 36.16 3.12
C PRO A 36 -36.22 35.99 4.53
N GLN A 37 -36.93 36.38 5.59
CA GLN A 37 -36.41 36.31 6.97
C GLN A 37 -36.56 34.93 7.61
N ILE A 38 -37.51 34.11 7.14
CA ILE A 38 -37.77 32.75 7.66
C ILE A 38 -36.55 31.82 7.51
N VAL A 39 -35.61 32.14 6.62
CA VAL A 39 -34.61 31.17 6.15
C VAL A 39 -33.17 31.44 6.63
N GLN A 40 -32.93 32.52 7.39
CA GLN A 40 -31.58 32.96 7.75
C GLN A 40 -30.72 31.97 8.56
N GLN A 41 -31.28 30.87 9.07
CA GLN A 41 -30.51 29.88 9.86
C GLN A 41 -30.65 28.44 9.37
N ASN A 42 -31.85 27.98 9.00
CA ASN A 42 -32.02 26.62 8.47
C ASN A 42 -33.25 26.47 7.53
N PRO A 43 -33.04 26.55 6.20
CA PRO A 43 -34.14 26.45 5.23
C PRO A 43 -34.93 25.15 5.36
N LEU A 44 -34.26 24.02 5.60
CA LEU A 44 -34.92 22.71 5.62
C LEU A 44 -35.93 22.60 6.76
N TYR A 45 -35.52 22.90 8.00
CA TYR A 45 -36.40 22.75 9.16
C TYR A 45 -37.51 23.80 9.21
N ASN A 46 -37.25 25.01 8.69
CA ASN A 46 -38.25 26.08 8.68
C ASN A 46 -39.30 25.91 7.58
N THR A 47 -38.99 25.15 6.52
CA THR A 47 -39.98 24.76 5.50
C THR A 47 -40.84 23.56 5.91
N ALA A 48 -40.44 22.80 6.93
CA ALA A 48 -41.20 21.65 7.39
C ALA A 48 -42.40 22.09 8.27
N PRO A 49 -43.57 21.46 8.13
CA PRO A 49 -44.69 21.72 9.03
C PRO A 49 -44.33 21.31 10.47
N LYS A 50 -44.78 22.10 11.45
CA LYS A 50 -44.40 21.94 12.87
C LYS A 50 -44.64 20.53 13.43
N SER A 51 -45.65 19.82 12.94
CA SER A 51 -45.97 18.44 13.33
C SER A 51 -44.97 17.39 12.82
N LEU A 52 -44.24 17.67 11.72
CA LEU A 52 -43.23 16.77 11.15
C LEU A 52 -41.79 17.17 11.48
N LEU A 53 -41.56 18.25 12.23
CA LEU A 53 -40.22 18.75 12.53
C LEU A 53 -39.33 17.65 13.16
N TRP A 54 -39.81 16.99 14.21
CA TRP A 54 -39.07 15.92 14.90
C TRP A 54 -38.80 14.70 14.00
N PRO A 55 -39.80 14.14 13.28
CA PRO A 55 -39.55 13.10 12.28
C PRO A 55 -38.51 13.48 11.23
N VAL A 56 -38.59 14.68 10.66
CA VAL A 56 -37.65 15.16 9.63
C VAL A 56 -36.25 15.33 10.21
N PHE A 57 -36.14 15.86 11.43
CA PHE A 57 -34.86 16.00 12.13
C PHE A 57 -34.18 14.65 12.36
N ILE A 58 -34.91 13.65 12.87
CA ILE A 58 -34.36 12.31 13.11
C ILE A 58 -33.94 11.67 11.77
N LEU A 59 -34.77 11.79 10.74
CA LEU A 59 -34.47 11.24 9.43
C LEU A 59 -33.23 11.89 8.81
N ALA A 60 -33.10 13.23 8.91
CA ALA A 60 -31.94 13.97 8.42
C ALA A 60 -30.66 13.58 9.17
N ALA A 61 -30.73 13.39 10.49
CA ALA A 61 -29.60 12.94 11.29
C ALA A 61 -29.14 11.52 10.88
N LEU A 62 -30.09 10.59 10.71
CA LEU A 62 -29.79 9.23 10.23
C LEU A 62 -29.19 9.24 8.82
N ALA A 63 -29.74 10.07 7.92
CA ALA A 63 -29.20 10.25 6.58
C ALA A 63 -27.76 10.79 6.59
N ALA A 64 -27.44 11.74 7.48
CA ALA A 64 -26.09 12.26 7.64
C ALA A 64 -25.11 11.19 8.14
N VAL A 65 -25.53 10.32 9.07
CA VAL A 65 -24.72 9.18 9.54
C VAL A 65 -24.44 8.20 8.40
N ILE A 66 -25.47 7.85 7.62
CA ILE A 66 -25.33 6.94 6.47
C ILE A 66 -24.39 7.54 5.41
N ALA A 67 -24.55 8.83 5.09
CA ALA A 67 -23.69 9.53 4.15
C ALA A 67 -22.23 9.56 4.62
N SER A 68 -21.98 9.78 5.92
CA SER A 68 -20.64 9.73 6.51
C SER A 68 -20.01 8.34 6.37
N GLN A 69 -20.77 7.27 6.59
CA GLN A 69 -20.26 5.90 6.43
C GLN A 69 -19.91 5.59 4.97
N ALA A 70 -20.75 6.00 4.02
CA ALA A 70 -20.47 5.83 2.60
C ALA A 70 -19.17 6.56 2.19
N LEU A 71 -18.92 7.76 2.72
CA LEU A 71 -17.70 8.51 2.46
C LEU A 71 -16.45 7.84 3.04
N ILE A 72 -16.53 7.34 4.28
CA ILE A 72 -15.41 6.61 4.92
C ILE A 72 -15.02 5.38 4.09
N SER A 73 -16.00 4.56 3.69
CA SER A 73 -15.75 3.40 2.81
C SER A 73 -15.21 3.80 1.43
N GLY A 74 -15.67 4.93 0.88
CA GLY A 74 -15.13 5.52 -0.33
C GLY A 74 -13.64 5.87 -0.21
N VAL A 75 -13.22 6.46 0.91
CA VAL A 75 -11.81 6.78 1.17
C VAL A 75 -10.97 5.51 1.28
N PHE A 76 -11.45 4.44 1.93
CA PHE A 76 -10.72 3.16 1.97
C PHE A 76 -10.51 2.59 0.56
N THR A 77 -11.51 2.70 -0.31
CA THR A 77 -11.40 2.27 -1.71
C THR A 77 -10.34 3.08 -2.47
N LEU A 78 -10.38 4.41 -2.35
CA LEU A 78 -9.40 5.29 -3.00
C LEU A 78 -7.97 5.06 -2.49
N MET A 79 -7.81 4.85 -1.18
CA MET A 79 -6.51 4.56 -0.57
C MET A 79 -5.97 3.20 -1.01
N SER A 80 -6.81 2.18 -1.13
CA SER A 80 -6.42 0.87 -1.68
C SER A 80 -5.97 0.99 -3.14
N GLN A 81 -6.70 1.76 -3.96
CA GLN A 81 -6.30 2.04 -5.35
C GLN A 81 -4.99 2.82 -5.43
N ALA A 82 -4.80 3.83 -4.58
CA ALA A 82 -3.54 4.58 -4.49
C ALA A 82 -2.37 3.69 -4.06
N HIS A 83 -2.61 2.72 -3.16
CA HIS A 83 -1.63 1.71 -2.78
C HIS A 83 -1.30 0.74 -3.92
N ALA A 84 -2.29 0.31 -4.71
CA ALA A 84 -2.08 -0.54 -5.89
C ALA A 84 -1.25 0.17 -6.99
N LEU A 85 -1.46 1.48 -7.18
CA LEU A 85 -0.61 2.34 -8.01
C LEU A 85 0.74 2.67 -7.33
N GLY A 86 0.91 2.24 -6.08
CA GLY A 86 1.89 2.60 -5.06
C GLY A 86 2.37 4.04 -5.09
N LEU A 87 1.38 4.90 -4.97
CA LEU A 87 1.50 6.27 -4.48
C LEU A 87 1.65 6.31 -2.95
N MET A 88 1.39 5.19 -2.27
CA MET A 88 1.41 5.05 -0.82
C MET A 88 2.32 3.90 -0.37
N PRO A 89 2.97 4.02 0.81
CA PRO A 89 3.74 2.93 1.40
C PRO A 89 2.83 1.74 1.77
N ARG A 90 3.43 0.67 2.29
CA ARG A 90 2.69 -0.51 2.74
C ARG A 90 1.75 -0.15 3.88
N ILE A 91 0.46 -0.25 3.61
CA ILE A 91 -0.65 -0.04 4.56
C ILE A 91 -1.38 -1.37 4.77
N LEU A 92 -1.95 -1.57 5.96
CA LEU A 92 -2.76 -2.75 6.24
C LEU A 92 -4.14 -2.61 5.58
N VAL A 93 -4.38 -3.41 4.55
CA VAL A 93 -5.66 -3.50 3.83
C VAL A 93 -6.37 -4.76 4.32
N LEU A 94 -7.44 -4.60 5.11
CA LEU A 94 -8.27 -5.71 5.57
C LEU A 94 -9.48 -5.84 4.65
N HIS A 95 -9.67 -7.01 4.05
CA HIS A 95 -10.88 -7.28 3.29
C HIS A 95 -11.98 -7.74 4.25
N THR A 96 -13.08 -6.99 4.29
CA THR A 96 -14.20 -7.24 5.22
C THR A 96 -15.08 -8.38 4.71
N ASN A 97 -15.15 -8.55 3.39
CA ASN A 97 -15.83 -9.66 2.74
C ASN A 97 -14.90 -10.35 1.73
N PRO A 98 -14.67 -11.67 1.85
CA PRO A 98 -13.87 -12.42 0.89
C PRO A 98 -14.46 -12.49 -0.52
N ASP A 99 -15.78 -12.38 -0.66
CA ASP A 99 -16.46 -12.50 -1.95
C ASP A 99 -16.40 -11.19 -2.76
N GLU A 100 -16.15 -10.07 -2.09
CA GLU A 100 -16.19 -8.73 -2.67
C GLU A 100 -14.88 -7.99 -2.41
N LYS A 101 -13.96 -8.06 -3.38
CA LYS A 101 -12.64 -7.40 -3.32
C LYS A 101 -12.71 -5.89 -3.01
N GLY A 102 -13.83 -5.24 -3.33
CA GLY A 102 -14.05 -3.82 -3.04
C GLY A 102 -14.34 -3.49 -1.56
N GLN A 103 -14.68 -4.47 -0.72
CA GLN A 103 -15.01 -4.25 0.69
C GLN A 103 -13.75 -4.20 1.54
N VAL A 104 -13.16 -3.01 1.58
CA VAL A 104 -11.87 -2.78 2.22
C VAL A 104 -12.04 -1.95 3.49
N TYR A 105 -11.37 -2.38 4.56
CA TYR A 105 -11.19 -1.64 5.80
C TYR A 105 -9.71 -1.35 6.03
N ILE A 106 -9.37 -0.09 6.29
CA ILE A 106 -7.99 0.35 6.53
C ILE A 106 -7.95 1.05 7.90
N PRO A 107 -7.52 0.35 8.97
CA PRO A 107 -7.58 0.88 10.34
C PRO A 107 -6.85 2.21 10.51
N GLU A 108 -5.67 2.34 9.91
CA GLU A 108 -4.82 3.53 10.02
C GLU A 108 -5.50 4.77 9.41
N VAL A 109 -6.14 4.58 8.25
CA VAL A 109 -6.91 5.63 7.58
C VAL A 109 -8.17 5.99 8.39
N ASN A 110 -8.81 5.00 9.04
CA ASN A 110 -9.98 5.26 9.88
C ASN A 110 -9.64 6.16 11.08
N TRP A 111 -8.56 5.86 11.81
CA TRP A 111 -8.11 6.69 12.93
C TRP A 111 -7.64 8.07 12.48
N LEU A 112 -6.97 8.16 11.32
CA LEU A 112 -6.57 9.43 10.71
C LEU A 112 -7.81 10.28 10.37
N LEU A 113 -8.81 9.70 9.70
CA LEU A 113 -10.07 10.36 9.36
C LEU A 113 -10.81 10.82 10.60
N MET A 114 -10.93 9.97 11.63
CA MET A 114 -11.57 10.32 12.89
C MET A 114 -10.90 11.55 13.52
N THR A 115 -9.57 11.53 13.64
CA THR A 115 -8.79 12.64 14.20
C THR A 115 -8.95 13.91 13.38
N ALA A 116 -8.86 13.81 12.05
CA ALA A 116 -9.03 14.93 11.14
C ALA A 116 -10.43 15.55 11.25
N CYS A 117 -11.48 14.72 11.30
CA CYS A 117 -12.85 15.18 11.51
C CYS A 117 -12.99 15.94 12.84
N CYS A 118 -12.50 15.39 13.95
CA CYS A 118 -12.54 16.07 15.24
C CYS A 118 -11.81 17.42 15.21
N VAL A 119 -10.60 17.47 14.64
CA VAL A 119 -9.82 18.71 14.52
C VAL A 119 -10.55 19.75 13.68
N VAL A 120 -11.08 19.35 12.51
CA VAL A 120 -11.82 20.26 11.62
C VAL A 120 -13.10 20.77 12.30
N THR A 121 -13.87 19.90 12.97
CA THR A 121 -15.07 20.33 13.69
C THR A 121 -14.77 21.35 14.78
N VAL A 122 -13.72 21.13 15.59
CA VAL A 122 -13.30 22.06 16.65
C VAL A 122 -12.73 23.36 16.09
N ALA A 123 -11.98 23.30 14.98
CA ALA A 123 -11.37 24.47 14.36
C ALA A 123 -12.41 25.40 13.72
N PHE A 124 -13.38 24.83 13.00
CA PHE A 124 -14.37 25.60 12.24
C PHE A 124 -15.55 26.09 13.08
N LYS A 125 -15.97 25.32 14.10
CA LYS A 125 -17.04 25.63 15.07
C LYS A 125 -18.46 25.84 14.51
N THR A 126 -18.61 26.37 13.31
CA THR A 126 -19.89 26.64 12.64
C THR A 126 -20.01 25.89 11.32
N SER A 127 -21.24 25.48 10.99
CA SER A 127 -21.53 24.76 9.75
C SER A 127 -21.25 25.62 8.50
N ASP A 128 -21.52 26.92 8.55
CA ASP A 128 -21.32 27.83 7.41
C ASP A 128 -19.85 27.95 7.02
N ALA A 129 -18.96 28.05 8.01
CA ALA A 129 -17.52 28.11 7.77
C ALA A 129 -17.01 26.81 7.12
N LEU A 130 -17.57 25.66 7.53
CA LEU A 130 -17.23 24.34 6.99
C LEU A 130 -17.76 24.16 5.55
N VAL A 131 -18.98 24.64 5.28
CA VAL A 131 -19.59 24.65 3.94
C VAL A 131 -18.77 25.50 2.97
N SER A 132 -18.31 26.67 3.43
CA SER A 132 -17.45 27.56 2.64
C SER A 132 -16.13 26.89 2.24
N ALA A 133 -15.54 26.08 3.14
CA ALA A 133 -14.27 25.40 2.88
C ALA A 133 -14.38 24.27 1.84
N TYR A 134 -15.33 23.34 1.98
CA TYR A 134 -15.35 22.16 1.11
C TYR A 134 -15.75 22.46 -0.34
N GLY A 135 -16.47 23.55 -0.57
CA GLY A 135 -17.04 23.90 -1.89
C GLY A 135 -15.99 23.97 -3.01
N ILE A 136 -14.79 24.48 -2.72
CA ILE A 136 -13.71 24.55 -3.71
C ILE A 136 -13.15 23.17 -4.08
N ALA A 137 -13.05 22.26 -3.12
CA ALA A 137 -12.55 20.91 -3.36
C ALA A 137 -13.54 20.11 -4.21
N VAL A 138 -14.84 20.21 -3.91
CA VAL A 138 -15.90 19.51 -4.66
C VAL A 138 -16.04 20.05 -6.08
N THR A 139 -16.06 21.38 -6.26
CA THR A 139 -16.11 21.97 -7.62
C THR A 139 -14.84 21.69 -8.42
N GLY A 140 -13.67 21.65 -7.77
CA GLY A 140 -12.42 21.18 -8.39
C GLY A 140 -12.49 19.71 -8.84
N ALA A 141 -13.14 18.86 -8.06
CA ALA A 141 -13.41 17.47 -8.44
C ALA A 141 -14.33 17.39 -9.67
N PHE A 142 -15.38 18.21 -9.75
CA PHE A 142 -16.27 18.27 -10.93
C PHE A 142 -15.50 18.62 -12.21
N ILE A 143 -14.69 19.69 -12.18
CA ILE A 143 -13.82 20.05 -13.31
C ILE A 143 -12.91 18.88 -13.69
N SER A 144 -12.26 18.25 -12.71
CA SER A 144 -11.36 17.12 -12.94
C SER A 144 -12.09 15.95 -13.60
N THR A 145 -13.31 15.63 -13.14
CA THR A 145 -14.12 14.56 -13.73
C THR A 145 -14.63 14.90 -15.14
N THR A 146 -14.99 16.16 -15.40
CA THR A 146 -15.40 16.63 -16.73
C THR A 146 -14.24 16.54 -17.73
N LEU A 147 -13.02 16.90 -17.31
CA LEU A 147 -11.82 16.73 -18.11
C LEU A 147 -11.49 15.24 -18.36
N LEU A 148 -11.58 14.39 -17.33
CA LEU A 148 -11.41 12.94 -17.49
C LEU A 148 -12.46 12.34 -18.44
N LEU A 149 -13.70 12.79 -18.36
CA LEU A 149 -14.78 12.37 -19.25
C LEU A 149 -14.46 12.72 -20.71
N LEU A 150 -13.87 13.88 -20.99
CA LEU A 150 -13.39 14.22 -22.34
C LEU A 150 -12.44 13.15 -22.87
N PHE A 151 -11.46 12.74 -22.07
CA PHE A 151 -10.52 11.68 -22.47
C PHE A 151 -11.22 10.36 -22.72
N VAL A 152 -12.17 9.97 -21.87
CA VAL A 152 -12.94 8.73 -22.03
C VAL A 152 -13.78 8.76 -23.31
N LEU A 153 -14.56 9.81 -23.53
CA LEU A 153 -15.42 9.94 -24.72
C LEU A 153 -14.58 9.94 -26.01
N ARG A 154 -13.41 10.59 -26.00
CA ARG A 154 -12.58 10.74 -27.19
C ARG A 154 -11.68 9.54 -27.46
N TYR A 155 -10.99 9.00 -26.47
CA TYR A 155 -9.95 7.99 -26.67
C TYR A 155 -10.44 6.56 -26.38
N VAL A 156 -11.37 6.39 -25.44
CA VAL A 156 -11.91 5.07 -25.11
C VAL A 156 -13.13 4.77 -25.99
N TRP A 157 -14.11 5.68 -26.04
CA TRP A 157 -15.34 5.50 -26.82
C TRP A 157 -15.25 5.98 -28.27
N LYS A 158 -14.15 6.66 -28.62
CA LYS A 158 -13.82 7.08 -29.99
C LYS A 158 -14.90 7.92 -30.68
N LEU A 159 -15.62 8.74 -29.93
CA LEU A 159 -16.68 9.61 -30.46
C LEU A 159 -16.10 10.78 -31.29
N PRO A 160 -16.85 11.30 -32.29
CA PRO A 160 -16.43 12.47 -33.06
C PRO A 160 -16.37 13.73 -32.18
N TRP A 161 -15.42 14.63 -32.47
CA TRP A 161 -15.20 15.84 -31.68
C TRP A 161 -16.45 16.70 -31.49
N VAL A 162 -17.34 16.75 -32.49
CA VAL A 162 -18.59 17.51 -32.39
C VAL A 162 -19.44 17.02 -31.22
N LEU A 163 -19.62 15.70 -31.08
CA LEU A 163 -20.42 15.12 -29.99
C LEU A 163 -19.72 15.25 -28.64
N VAL A 164 -18.39 15.11 -28.61
CA VAL A 164 -17.60 15.31 -27.40
C VAL A 164 -17.76 16.75 -26.90
N LEU A 165 -17.58 17.74 -27.78
CA LEU A 165 -17.70 19.15 -27.41
C LEU A 165 -19.13 19.53 -27.02
N LEU A 166 -20.14 18.96 -27.69
CA LEU A 166 -21.55 19.18 -27.35
C LEU A 166 -21.86 18.78 -25.89
N VAL A 167 -21.25 17.72 -25.38
CA VAL A 167 -21.44 17.25 -24.01
C VAL A 167 -20.53 17.99 -23.03
N ILE A 168 -19.24 18.11 -23.36
CA ILE A 168 -18.23 18.63 -22.43
C ILE A 168 -18.35 20.14 -22.23
N VAL A 169 -18.62 20.92 -23.28
CA VAL A 169 -18.64 22.40 -23.16
C VAL A 169 -19.73 22.88 -22.18
N PRO A 170 -21.00 22.44 -22.28
CA PRO A 170 -22.02 22.87 -21.32
C PRO A 170 -21.69 22.46 -19.87
N MET A 171 -21.21 21.23 -19.67
CA MET A 171 -20.81 20.75 -18.34
C MET A 171 -19.66 21.58 -17.76
N LEU A 172 -18.61 21.80 -18.56
CA LEU A 172 -17.45 22.56 -18.13
C LEU A 172 -17.80 24.03 -17.84
N VAL A 173 -18.70 24.64 -18.62
CA VAL A 173 -19.19 26.00 -18.36
C VAL A 173 -19.89 26.06 -16.99
N ILE A 174 -20.78 25.12 -16.69
CA ILE A 174 -21.45 25.06 -15.39
C ILE A 174 -20.42 24.87 -14.27
N ASP A 175 -19.50 23.92 -14.41
CA ASP A 175 -18.45 23.65 -13.43
C ASP A 175 -17.57 24.87 -13.17
N LEU A 176 -17.18 25.60 -14.23
CA LEU A 176 -16.37 26.81 -14.13
C LEU A 176 -17.12 27.95 -13.44
N VAL A 177 -18.42 28.11 -13.69
CA VAL A 177 -19.25 29.10 -12.98
C VAL A 177 -19.28 28.79 -11.48
N PHE A 178 -19.53 27.54 -11.10
CA PHE A 178 -19.52 27.13 -9.69
C PHE A 178 -18.14 27.26 -9.05
N TRP A 179 -17.08 26.89 -9.77
CA TRP A 179 -15.72 26.97 -9.24
C TRP A 179 -15.28 28.43 -9.06
N THR A 180 -15.51 29.30 -10.04
CA THR A 180 -15.19 30.74 -9.94
C THR A 180 -15.97 31.42 -8.81
N ALA A 181 -17.23 31.05 -8.58
CA ALA A 181 -18.01 31.52 -7.44
C ALA A 181 -17.41 31.08 -6.08
N ASN A 182 -16.76 29.92 -6.02
CA ASN A 182 -16.10 29.43 -4.81
C ASN A 182 -14.65 29.96 -4.63
N LEU A 183 -14.03 30.57 -5.66
CA LEU A 183 -12.69 31.15 -5.53
C LEU A 183 -12.62 32.26 -4.47
N LEU A 184 -13.68 33.07 -4.36
CA LEU A 184 -13.75 34.15 -3.37
C LEU A 184 -13.66 33.63 -1.93
N LYS A 185 -14.13 32.39 -1.70
CA LYS A 185 -14.13 31.73 -0.38
C LYS A 185 -12.76 31.18 0.03
N ILE A 186 -11.76 31.19 -0.86
CA ILE A 186 -10.39 30.78 -0.52
C ILE A 186 -9.83 31.61 0.63
N PHE A 187 -10.09 32.92 0.63
CA PHE A 187 -9.56 33.84 1.63
C PHE A 187 -10.17 33.66 3.03
N GLU A 188 -11.35 33.04 3.12
CA GLU A 188 -12.00 32.73 4.39
C GLU A 188 -11.54 31.38 4.91
N SER A 189 -11.92 30.31 4.22
CA SER A 189 -11.68 28.94 4.69
C SER A 189 -11.41 27.91 3.60
N GLY A 190 -11.60 28.26 2.33
CA GLY A 190 -11.32 27.40 1.17
C GLY A 190 -9.84 27.05 1.00
N TRP A 191 -8.92 27.77 1.65
CA TRP A 191 -7.50 27.42 1.66
C TRP A 191 -7.20 26.11 2.41
N VAL A 192 -8.03 25.71 3.38
CA VAL A 192 -7.77 24.54 4.23
C VAL A 192 -7.75 23.23 3.42
N PRO A 193 -8.77 22.91 2.60
CA PRO A 193 -8.73 21.71 1.75
C PRO A 193 -7.61 21.77 0.71
N LEU A 194 -7.25 22.94 0.20
CA LEU A 194 -6.15 23.10 -0.75
C LEU A 194 -4.80 22.77 -0.13
N VAL A 195 -4.52 23.28 1.08
CA VAL A 195 -3.29 22.97 1.82
C VAL A 195 -3.24 21.49 2.17
N LEU A 196 -4.36 20.92 2.65
CA LEU A 196 -4.43 19.49 2.96
C LEU A 196 -4.20 18.63 1.72
N SER A 197 -4.82 18.97 0.59
CA SER A 197 -4.65 18.24 -0.68
C SER A 197 -3.22 18.37 -1.20
N GLY A 198 -2.63 19.57 -1.13
CA GLY A 198 -1.24 19.81 -1.50
C GLY A 198 -0.26 19.03 -0.62
N PHE A 199 -0.52 18.93 0.69
CA PHE A 199 0.27 18.12 1.61
C PHE A 199 0.19 16.62 1.28
N ILE A 200 -1.02 16.08 1.10
CA ILE A 200 -1.21 14.66 0.73
C ILE A 200 -0.56 14.37 -0.62
N PHE A 201 -0.74 15.25 -1.61
CA PHE A 201 -0.12 15.15 -2.93
C PHE A 201 1.41 15.17 -2.82
N PHE A 202 1.97 16.05 -2.00
CA PHE A 202 3.41 16.11 -1.76
C PHE A 202 3.93 14.81 -1.17
N VAL A 203 3.27 14.25 -0.16
CA VAL A 203 3.61 12.95 0.45
C VAL A 203 3.55 11.83 -0.58
N MET A 204 2.47 11.76 -1.37
CA MET A 204 2.31 10.78 -2.47
C MET A 204 3.41 10.92 -3.52
N SER A 205 3.73 12.15 -3.92
CA SER A 205 4.76 12.44 -4.91
C SER A 205 6.15 12.06 -4.42
N CYS A 206 6.48 12.36 -3.16
CA CYS A 206 7.73 11.92 -2.53
C CYS A 206 7.85 10.41 -2.54
N HIS A 207 6.76 9.70 -2.17
CA HIS A 207 6.77 8.24 -2.15
C HIS A 207 6.91 7.64 -3.55
N HIS A 208 6.14 8.14 -4.50
CA HIS A 208 6.19 7.69 -5.89
C HIS A 208 7.57 7.89 -6.51
N ARG A 209 8.18 9.08 -6.33
CA ARG A 209 9.53 9.38 -6.82
C ARG A 209 10.56 8.47 -6.15
N GLY A 210 10.55 8.34 -4.83
CA GLY A 210 11.49 7.46 -4.11
C GLY A 210 11.40 6.01 -4.56
N ARG A 211 10.18 5.50 -4.78
CA ARG A 211 9.95 4.15 -5.28
C ARG A 211 10.41 3.96 -6.72
N ASN A 212 10.20 4.94 -7.60
CA ASN A 212 10.69 4.87 -8.98
C ASN A 212 12.22 4.90 -9.04
N HIS A 213 12.89 5.72 -8.21
CA HIS A 213 14.35 5.69 -8.08
C HIS A 213 14.84 4.35 -7.55
N GLU A 214 14.15 3.75 -6.57
CA GLU A 214 14.48 2.41 -6.08
C GLU A 214 14.38 1.36 -7.19
N LEU A 215 13.31 1.39 -8.00
CA LEU A 215 13.13 0.48 -9.13
C LEU A 215 14.19 0.70 -10.23
N ALA A 216 14.57 1.95 -10.48
CA ALA A 216 15.60 2.29 -11.46
C ALA A 216 16.99 1.79 -11.01
N ASN A 217 17.39 2.07 -9.77
CA ASN A 217 18.63 1.56 -9.18
C ASN A 217 18.66 0.03 -9.22
N GLN A 218 17.51 -0.59 -8.92
CA GLN A 218 17.36 -2.03 -8.97
C GLN A 218 17.57 -2.63 -10.36
N ALA A 219 17.17 -1.93 -11.42
CA ALA A 219 17.38 -2.36 -12.80
C ALA A 219 18.82 -2.13 -13.27
N GLN A 220 19.43 -0.99 -12.87
CA GLN A 220 20.83 -0.69 -13.17
C GLN A 220 21.78 -1.72 -12.57
N GLU A 221 21.58 -2.12 -11.31
CA GLU A 221 22.37 -3.19 -10.67
C GLU A 221 22.32 -4.51 -11.45
N GLU A 222 21.13 -4.89 -11.94
CA GLU A 222 20.95 -6.12 -12.73
C GLU A 222 21.70 -6.02 -14.08
N GLU A 223 21.66 -4.86 -14.73
CA GLU A 223 22.36 -4.60 -16.00
C GLU A 223 23.90 -4.55 -15.84
N GLU A 224 24.39 -3.92 -14.78
CA GLU A 224 25.83 -3.88 -14.44
C GLU A 224 26.38 -5.27 -14.17
N GLU A 225 25.64 -6.10 -13.42
CA GLU A 225 26.01 -7.50 -13.17
C GLU A 225 26.11 -8.26 -14.49
N LEU A 226 25.07 -8.20 -15.32
CA LEU A 226 25.05 -8.82 -16.66
C LEU A 226 26.24 -8.37 -17.52
N THR A 227 26.58 -7.08 -17.50
CA THR A 227 27.69 -6.53 -18.28
C THR A 227 29.05 -7.01 -17.76
N SER A 228 29.24 -7.01 -16.43
CA SER A 228 30.47 -7.50 -15.79
C SER A 228 30.73 -8.98 -16.12
N LEU A 229 29.67 -9.78 -16.20
CA LEU A 229 29.73 -11.20 -16.51
C LEU A 229 30.20 -11.49 -17.94
N HIS A 230 29.81 -10.66 -18.92
CA HIS A 230 30.25 -10.79 -20.33
C HIS A 230 31.74 -10.44 -20.52
N SER A 231 32.30 -9.58 -19.66
CA SER A 231 33.68 -9.10 -19.80
C SER A 231 34.78 -10.09 -19.35
N HIS A 232 34.43 -11.31 -18.92
CA HIS A 232 35.34 -12.34 -18.36
C HIS A 232 36.19 -11.92 -17.15
N ILE A 233 36.08 -10.67 -16.70
CA ILE A 233 36.57 -10.22 -15.40
C ILE A 233 35.56 -10.74 -14.38
N GLY A 234 35.83 -11.90 -13.78
CA GLY A 234 35.01 -12.42 -12.68
C GLY A 234 34.85 -11.33 -11.60
N PRO A 235 33.67 -11.16 -10.99
CA PRO A 235 33.43 -10.10 -10.02
C PRO A 235 34.26 -10.36 -8.76
N LYS A 236 35.52 -9.93 -8.74
CA LYS A 236 36.30 -9.80 -7.52
C LYS A 236 35.77 -8.55 -6.81
N GLY A 237 34.69 -8.71 -6.05
CA GLY A 237 34.06 -7.65 -5.26
C GLY A 237 32.84 -6.96 -5.89
N GLY A 238 32.30 -7.46 -7.00
CA GLY A 238 31.10 -6.92 -7.63
C GLY A 238 29.81 -7.24 -6.86
N HIS A 239 28.78 -6.41 -7.01
CA HIS A 239 27.46 -6.64 -6.45
C HIS A 239 26.77 -7.80 -7.19
N VAL A 240 26.27 -8.81 -6.47
CA VAL A 240 25.57 -9.97 -7.05
C VAL A 240 24.08 -9.86 -6.78
N CYS A 241 23.28 -9.66 -7.80
CA CYS A 241 21.84 -9.42 -7.72
C CYS A 241 21.04 -10.62 -8.25
N THR A 242 21.64 -11.47 -9.11
CA THR A 242 20.98 -12.66 -9.68
C THR A 242 21.36 -13.95 -8.97
N VAL A 243 20.42 -14.91 -8.95
CA VAL A 243 20.68 -16.27 -8.43
C VAL A 243 21.84 -16.94 -9.16
N TRP A 244 21.96 -16.72 -10.46
CA TRP A 244 23.04 -17.29 -11.27
C TRP A 244 24.41 -16.69 -10.92
N GLY A 245 24.50 -15.37 -10.75
CA GLY A 245 25.71 -14.72 -10.25
C GLY A 245 26.12 -15.25 -8.88
N LEU A 246 25.15 -15.53 -8.00
CA LEU A 246 25.40 -16.11 -6.69
C LEU A 246 25.93 -17.54 -6.79
N GLN A 247 25.38 -18.38 -7.66
CA GLN A 247 25.92 -19.73 -7.90
C GLN A 247 27.38 -19.68 -8.32
N ARG A 248 27.73 -18.80 -9.27
CA ARG A 248 29.10 -18.64 -9.75
C ARG A 248 30.04 -18.18 -8.63
N ARG A 249 29.57 -17.27 -7.78
CA ARG A 249 30.34 -16.76 -6.65
C ARG A 249 30.54 -17.81 -5.56
N LEU A 250 29.53 -18.61 -5.25
CA LEU A 250 29.65 -19.75 -4.33
C LEU A 250 30.55 -20.86 -4.89
N ALA A 251 30.54 -21.09 -6.21
CA ALA A 251 31.39 -22.09 -6.87
C ALA A 251 32.89 -21.74 -6.83
N SER A 252 33.24 -20.46 -6.71
CA SER A 252 34.65 -20.03 -6.58
C SER A 252 35.34 -20.51 -5.30
N ARG A 253 34.58 -20.99 -4.29
CA ARG A 253 35.07 -21.48 -2.98
C ARG A 253 35.90 -20.47 -2.17
N ASP A 254 35.82 -19.20 -2.49
CA ASP A 254 36.51 -18.11 -1.79
C ASP A 254 35.87 -17.71 -0.44
N LEU A 255 34.76 -18.34 -0.04
CA LEU A 255 33.92 -17.94 1.09
C LEU A 255 33.90 -19.01 2.18
N ALA A 256 34.03 -18.58 3.44
CA ALA A 256 33.85 -19.46 4.59
C ALA A 256 32.37 -19.87 4.70
N ARG A 257 32.09 -21.16 4.92
CA ARG A 257 30.71 -21.67 5.00
C ARG A 257 30.42 -22.42 6.29
N PRO A 258 30.06 -21.72 7.39
CA PRO A 258 29.71 -22.37 8.64
C PRO A 258 28.44 -23.22 8.49
N LEU A 259 28.35 -24.25 9.32
CA LEU A 259 27.13 -25.06 9.47
C LEU A 259 26.01 -24.18 10.00
N GLY A 260 24.93 -24.07 9.24
CA GLY A 260 23.78 -23.25 9.58
C GLY A 260 22.90 -23.00 8.37
N THR A 261 21.63 -22.68 8.62
CA THR A 261 20.65 -22.35 7.60
C THR A 261 20.20 -20.92 7.80
N ALA A 262 20.32 -20.10 6.76
CA ALA A 262 19.74 -18.77 6.78
C ALA A 262 18.68 -18.58 5.70
N VAL A 263 17.58 -17.97 6.12
CA VAL A 263 16.46 -17.59 5.26
C VAL A 263 16.57 -16.10 4.99
N PHE A 264 16.82 -15.75 3.74
CA PHE A 264 16.90 -14.37 3.29
C PHE A 264 15.59 -13.97 2.62
N MET A 265 14.95 -12.90 3.10
CA MET A 265 13.74 -12.39 2.46
C MET A 265 14.06 -11.59 1.20
N THR A 266 13.40 -11.92 0.09
CA THR A 266 13.64 -11.28 -1.22
C THR A 266 12.38 -10.57 -1.72
N PRO A 267 12.51 -9.34 -2.26
CA PRO A 267 11.38 -8.58 -2.76
C PRO A 267 10.82 -9.13 -4.08
N LYS A 268 11.62 -9.91 -4.81
CA LYS A 268 11.28 -10.50 -6.11
C LYS A 268 11.76 -11.95 -6.16
N GLU A 269 11.05 -12.78 -6.91
CA GLU A 269 11.48 -14.14 -7.20
C GLU A 269 12.83 -14.12 -7.93
N ALA A 270 13.74 -15.02 -7.53
CA ALA A 270 15.08 -15.16 -8.10
C ALA A 270 16.01 -13.92 -8.01
N ARG A 271 15.74 -12.96 -7.11
CA ARG A 271 16.67 -11.86 -6.82
C ARG A 271 17.42 -12.08 -5.51
N VAL A 272 18.74 -11.88 -5.53
CA VAL A 272 19.62 -11.95 -4.36
C VAL A 272 19.51 -10.63 -3.59
N PRO A 273 19.25 -10.66 -2.27
CA PRO A 273 19.11 -9.46 -1.48
C PRO A 273 20.47 -8.84 -1.17
N ARG A 274 20.53 -7.51 -1.07
CA ARG A 274 21.76 -6.79 -0.72
C ARG A 274 22.39 -7.23 0.60
N SER A 275 21.60 -7.67 1.57
CA SER A 275 22.10 -8.22 2.83
C SER A 275 23.04 -9.41 2.63
N LEU A 276 22.79 -10.24 1.60
CA LEU A 276 23.67 -11.35 1.25
C LEU A 276 25.00 -10.84 0.71
N ASN A 277 25.00 -9.82 -0.14
CA ASN A 277 26.23 -9.18 -0.64
C ASN A 277 27.06 -8.55 0.49
N VAL A 278 26.41 -7.93 1.47
CA VAL A 278 27.10 -7.38 2.64
C VAL A 278 27.81 -8.50 3.41
N LEU A 279 27.13 -9.60 3.72
CA LEU A 279 27.77 -10.74 4.42
C LEU A 279 28.90 -11.37 3.59
N MET A 280 28.72 -11.45 2.28
CA MET A 280 29.70 -12.02 1.37
C MET A 280 30.95 -11.16 1.23
N ASN A 281 30.80 -9.84 1.07
CA ASN A 281 31.90 -8.93 0.78
C ASN A 281 32.59 -8.44 2.05
N GLU A 282 31.84 -8.18 3.13
CA GLU A 282 32.39 -7.62 4.38
C GLU A 282 32.84 -8.72 5.35
N LEU A 283 32.05 -9.79 5.51
CA LEU A 283 32.36 -10.87 6.45
C LEU A 283 33.05 -12.07 5.80
N GLY A 284 33.05 -12.17 4.46
CA GLY A 284 33.64 -13.30 3.74
C GLY A 284 33.01 -14.65 4.10
N SER A 285 31.80 -14.66 4.65
CA SER A 285 31.17 -15.84 5.24
C SER A 285 29.68 -15.92 4.90
N LEU A 286 29.24 -17.10 4.45
CA LEU A 286 27.83 -17.38 4.15
C LEU A 286 27.41 -18.75 4.70
N PRO A 287 26.20 -18.90 5.24
CA PRO A 287 25.75 -20.17 5.79
C PRO A 287 25.75 -21.29 4.74
N ARG A 288 25.94 -22.53 5.20
CA ARG A 288 25.98 -23.71 4.33
C ARG A 288 24.66 -23.92 3.56
N THR A 289 23.52 -23.55 4.15
CA THR A 289 22.23 -23.61 3.48
C THR A 289 21.63 -22.21 3.39
N ILE A 290 21.35 -21.76 2.17
CA ILE A 290 20.79 -20.45 1.85
C ILE A 290 19.39 -20.68 1.26
N VAL A 291 18.38 -20.08 1.89
CA VAL A 291 17.01 -20.10 1.39
C VAL A 291 16.61 -18.67 1.02
N LEU A 292 16.34 -18.41 -0.24
CA LEU A 292 15.79 -17.15 -0.72
C LEU A 292 14.26 -17.24 -0.64
N LEU A 293 13.65 -16.53 0.30
CA LEU A 293 12.21 -16.53 0.53
C LEU A 293 11.56 -15.31 -0.11
N HIS A 294 10.75 -15.53 -1.14
CA HIS A 294 9.89 -14.53 -1.76
C HIS A 294 8.45 -14.67 -1.24
N ILE A 295 7.80 -13.54 -0.95
CA ILE A 295 6.38 -13.50 -0.59
C ILE A 295 5.61 -12.85 -1.74
N ALA A 296 4.70 -13.62 -2.33
CA ALA A 296 3.83 -13.20 -3.41
C ALA A 296 2.39 -13.06 -2.91
N TYR A 297 1.73 -11.98 -3.30
CA TYR A 297 0.30 -11.79 -3.07
C TYR A 297 -0.45 -12.06 -4.37
N LEU A 298 -1.44 -12.94 -4.32
CA LEU A 298 -2.29 -13.30 -5.45
C LEU A 298 -3.61 -12.51 -5.41
N ASP A 299 -4.21 -12.33 -6.58
CA ASP A 299 -5.51 -11.69 -6.76
C ASP A 299 -6.71 -12.60 -6.41
N GLU A 300 -6.45 -13.70 -5.69
CA GLU A 300 -7.45 -14.67 -5.21
C GLU A 300 -7.69 -14.49 -3.70
N PRO A 301 -8.91 -14.74 -3.19
CA PRO A 301 -9.23 -14.46 -1.79
C PRO A 301 -8.46 -15.35 -0.82
N PHE A 302 -8.35 -16.65 -1.13
CA PHE A 302 -7.65 -17.65 -0.33
C PHE A 302 -6.83 -18.54 -1.26
N VAL A 303 -5.63 -18.90 -0.83
CA VAL A 303 -4.73 -19.82 -1.54
C VAL A 303 -4.76 -21.18 -0.86
N SER A 304 -4.82 -22.24 -1.66
CA SER A 304 -4.79 -23.62 -1.16
C SER A 304 -3.50 -23.89 -0.36
N GLU A 305 -3.57 -24.68 0.71
CA GLU A 305 -2.39 -25.02 1.52
C GLU A 305 -1.26 -25.68 0.70
N SER A 306 -1.61 -26.39 -0.38
CA SER A 306 -0.68 -27.03 -1.30
C SER A 306 0.10 -26.05 -2.19
N GLU A 307 -0.51 -24.94 -2.61
CA GLU A 307 0.11 -23.94 -3.49
C GLU A 307 0.74 -22.78 -2.73
N ARG A 308 0.41 -22.68 -1.43
CA ARG A 308 0.87 -21.65 -0.52
C ARG A 308 2.39 -21.59 -0.42
N LEU A 309 3.08 -22.72 -0.40
CA LEU A 309 4.53 -22.75 -0.29
C LEU A 309 5.15 -23.64 -1.36
N THR A 310 5.77 -23.00 -2.36
CA THR A 310 6.52 -23.71 -3.39
C THR A 310 8.02 -23.52 -3.16
N CYS A 311 8.73 -24.63 -2.94
CA CYS A 311 10.17 -24.64 -2.69
C CYS A 311 10.91 -25.34 -3.83
N SER A 312 11.69 -24.59 -4.60
CA SER A 312 12.59 -25.11 -5.62
C SER A 312 14.03 -25.16 -5.10
N THR A 313 14.77 -26.19 -5.51
CA THR A 313 16.21 -26.26 -5.23
C THR A 313 16.94 -25.81 -6.48
N VAL A 314 17.70 -24.74 -6.35
CA VAL A 314 18.49 -24.21 -7.46
C VAL A 314 19.75 -25.06 -7.62
N ASP A 315 20.47 -25.28 -6.53
CA ASP A 315 21.73 -26.02 -6.53
C ASP A 315 21.91 -26.77 -5.20
N ARG A 316 22.01 -28.10 -5.28
CA ARG A 316 22.14 -28.96 -4.10
C ARG A 316 23.54 -28.92 -3.52
N GLU A 317 24.58 -28.85 -4.35
CA GLU A 317 25.98 -28.88 -3.89
C GLU A 317 26.34 -27.58 -3.19
N LEU A 318 25.79 -26.46 -3.68
CA LEU A 318 25.97 -25.15 -3.10
C LEU A 318 24.97 -24.85 -1.97
N GLY A 319 24.02 -25.75 -1.68
CA GLY A 319 23.01 -25.56 -0.64
C GLY A 319 22.11 -24.33 -0.89
N LEU A 320 21.79 -24.04 -2.15
CA LEU A 320 21.01 -22.88 -2.58
C LEU A 320 19.57 -23.28 -2.93
N HIS A 321 18.63 -22.70 -2.21
CA HIS A 321 17.20 -22.97 -2.36
C HIS A 321 16.41 -21.68 -2.52
N THR A 322 15.31 -21.77 -3.25
CA THR A 322 14.34 -20.69 -3.44
C THR A 322 12.97 -21.15 -2.94
N ALA A 323 12.30 -20.31 -2.18
CA ALA A 323 10.99 -20.58 -1.63
C ALA A 323 10.06 -19.40 -1.95
N THR A 324 8.89 -19.69 -2.51
CA THR A 324 7.86 -18.68 -2.80
C THR A 324 6.65 -19.00 -1.94
N LEU A 325 6.29 -18.04 -1.08
CA LEU A 325 5.14 -18.10 -0.19
C LEU A 325 4.02 -17.23 -0.77
N ARG A 326 2.87 -17.83 -1.08
CA ARG A 326 1.73 -17.17 -1.73
C ARG A 326 0.61 -16.90 -0.74
N PHE A 327 0.09 -15.68 -0.75
CA PHE A 327 -1.08 -15.28 0.05
C PHE A 327 -2.19 -14.74 -0.82
N GLY A 328 -3.43 -15.06 -0.43
CA GLY A 328 -4.62 -14.45 -1.00
C GLY A 328 -4.92 -13.09 -0.37
N TYR A 329 -5.69 -12.25 -1.05
CA TYR A 329 -5.99 -10.90 -0.56
C TYR A 329 -6.89 -10.88 0.69
N ALA A 330 -7.72 -11.92 0.89
CA ALA A 330 -8.66 -12.01 2.02
C ALA A 330 -8.12 -12.86 3.18
N GLU A 331 -6.85 -13.29 3.12
CA GLU A 331 -6.26 -14.10 4.17
C GLU A 331 -5.89 -13.24 5.40
N PRO A 332 -6.43 -13.52 6.60
CA PRO A 332 -5.90 -12.97 7.83
C PRO A 332 -4.44 -13.39 8.02
N LEU A 333 -3.57 -12.39 8.01
CA LEU A 333 -2.12 -12.52 8.14
C LEU A 333 -1.74 -12.40 9.62
N THR A 334 -2.28 -13.32 10.43
CA THR A 334 -2.01 -13.42 11.87
C THR A 334 -0.98 -14.52 12.14
N PRO A 335 -0.03 -14.32 13.09
CA PRO A 335 0.95 -15.35 13.49
C PRO A 335 0.30 -16.69 13.86
N ALA A 336 -0.88 -16.64 14.48
CA ALA A 336 -1.63 -17.82 14.91
C ALA A 336 -2.18 -18.67 13.75
N ARG A 337 -2.38 -18.10 12.55
CA ARG A 337 -2.90 -18.84 11.39
C ARG A 337 -1.80 -19.50 10.58
N PHE A 338 -0.59 -18.94 10.62
CA PHE A 338 0.53 -19.47 9.86
C PHE A 338 1.82 -19.33 10.67
N ASP A 339 2.20 -20.42 11.33
CA ASP A 339 3.53 -20.55 11.94
C ASP A 339 4.56 -20.77 10.81
N LEU A 340 4.94 -19.65 10.17
CA LEU A 340 5.98 -19.60 9.14
C LEU A 340 7.28 -20.19 9.67
N HIS A 341 7.55 -20.00 10.97
CA HIS A 341 8.74 -20.51 11.61
C HIS A 341 8.73 -22.04 11.64
N ALA A 342 7.65 -22.66 12.15
CA ALA A 342 7.52 -24.12 12.18
C ALA A 342 7.56 -24.73 10.77
N LYS A 343 6.82 -24.20 9.79
CA LYS A 343 6.81 -24.75 8.43
C LYS A 343 8.15 -24.62 7.70
N LEU A 344 8.84 -23.49 7.86
CA LEU A 344 10.18 -23.33 7.27
C LEU A 344 11.25 -24.08 8.04
N ALA A 345 11.12 -24.21 9.36
CA ALA A 345 12.00 -25.02 10.19
C ALA A 345 11.86 -26.52 9.85
N ASP A 346 10.64 -27.02 9.65
CA ASP A 346 10.37 -28.38 9.18
C ASP A 346 10.93 -28.59 7.79
N LEU A 347 10.69 -27.69 6.83
CA LEU A 347 11.26 -27.79 5.48
C LEU A 347 12.78 -27.70 5.46
N ALA A 348 13.36 -26.85 6.31
CA ALA A 348 14.80 -26.77 6.51
C ALA A 348 15.30 -28.10 7.08
N GLN A 349 14.69 -28.64 8.13
CA GLN A 349 15.05 -29.93 8.74
C GLN A 349 14.97 -31.09 7.74
N ASP A 350 13.87 -31.20 7.00
CA ASP A 350 13.57 -32.32 6.12
C ASP A 350 14.46 -32.34 4.85
N ARG A 351 14.99 -31.18 4.44
CA ARG A 351 15.97 -31.04 3.34
C ARG A 351 17.43 -31.02 3.81
N ILE A 352 17.72 -30.53 5.02
CA ILE A 352 19.05 -30.62 5.66
C ILE A 352 19.37 -32.09 5.99
N ALA A 353 18.41 -32.85 6.50
CA ALA A 353 18.58 -34.27 6.83
C ALA A 353 18.93 -35.14 5.60
N ARG A 354 18.54 -34.71 4.39
CA ARG A 354 18.86 -35.42 3.13
C ARG A 354 20.17 -34.96 2.48
N SER A 355 20.78 -33.86 2.92
CA SER A 355 22.01 -33.29 2.36
C SER A 355 23.24 -33.44 3.27
N VAL A 356 23.04 -33.82 4.54
CA VAL A 356 24.13 -34.04 5.51
C VAL A 356 24.14 -35.51 5.95
N THR A 357 24.83 -36.37 5.19
CA THR A 357 25.40 -37.61 5.72
C THR A 357 26.67 -37.27 6.49
N ALA A 358 26.53 -36.72 7.70
CA ALA A 358 27.63 -36.67 8.66
C ALA A 358 27.30 -37.61 9.82
N PRO A 359 28.24 -38.47 10.26
CA PRO A 359 27.96 -39.43 11.31
C PRO A 359 27.63 -38.72 12.62
N VAL A 360 26.57 -39.20 13.26
CA VAL A 360 26.15 -38.81 14.61
C VAL A 360 27.23 -39.29 15.59
N GLY A 361 27.82 -38.38 16.36
CA GLY A 361 28.75 -38.71 17.44
C GLY A 361 28.07 -39.55 18.54
N ARG A 362 28.79 -40.54 19.07
CA ARG A 362 28.47 -41.29 20.31
C ARG A 362 29.43 -40.86 21.44
N PHE A 363 28.87 -40.62 22.63
CA PHE A 363 29.63 -40.46 23.88
C PHE A 363 30.72 -41.54 24.05
N ASP A 364 31.93 -41.12 24.43
CA ASP A 364 32.98 -42.05 24.86
C ASP A 364 32.69 -42.62 26.26
N GLN A 365 33.38 -43.70 26.62
CA GLN A 365 33.23 -44.35 27.92
C GLN A 365 33.82 -43.54 29.08
N ASP A 366 34.45 -42.39 28.81
CA ASP A 366 35.17 -41.55 29.76
C ASP A 366 34.37 -40.31 30.19
N GLY A 367 33.11 -40.18 29.75
CA GLY A 367 32.20 -39.13 30.21
C GLY A 367 32.46 -37.76 29.58
N ASN A 368 33.18 -37.69 28.47
CA ASN A 368 33.25 -36.46 27.69
C ASN A 368 31.95 -36.24 26.89
N LEU A 369 31.50 -34.98 26.89
CA LEU A 369 30.26 -34.55 26.24
C LEU A 369 30.43 -34.66 24.72
N ASP A 370 29.90 -35.72 24.13
CA ASP A 370 29.65 -35.73 22.70
C ASP A 370 28.47 -34.79 22.43
N ILE A 371 28.73 -33.71 21.69
CA ILE A 371 27.74 -32.65 21.39
C ILE A 371 26.79 -33.19 20.31
N ALA A 372 26.08 -34.27 20.63
CA ALA A 372 25.07 -34.93 19.80
C ALA A 372 23.68 -34.92 20.47
N GLY A 373 23.45 -33.99 21.40
CA GLY A 373 22.14 -33.70 21.98
C GLY A 373 21.56 -32.41 21.44
N GLN A 374 20.56 -32.52 20.57
CA GLN A 374 19.57 -31.46 20.29
C GLN A 374 20.11 -30.14 19.67
N ARG A 375 20.90 -30.22 18.60
CA ARG A 375 20.93 -29.09 17.64
C ARG A 375 19.66 -29.13 16.80
N SER A 376 18.55 -28.56 17.30
CA SER A 376 17.51 -28.05 16.40
C SER A 376 18.24 -27.14 15.40
N PRO A 377 18.20 -27.39 14.08
CA PRO A 377 18.94 -26.55 13.15
C PRO A 377 18.47 -25.11 13.34
N HIS A 378 19.34 -24.25 13.86
CA HIS A 378 19.03 -22.85 14.09
C HIS A 378 18.85 -22.19 12.71
N VAL A 379 17.60 -21.98 12.34
CA VAL A 379 17.23 -21.21 11.15
C VAL A 379 17.33 -19.74 11.53
N THR A 380 18.29 -19.03 10.94
CA THR A 380 18.42 -17.58 11.14
C THR A 380 17.70 -16.86 10.02
N TYR A 381 16.75 -15.98 10.37
CA TYR A 381 16.07 -15.13 9.39
C TYR A 381 16.89 -13.87 9.21
N ILE A 382 17.24 -13.56 7.97
CA ILE A 382 17.98 -12.35 7.62
C ILE A 382 17.05 -11.41 6.89
N VAL A 383 16.73 -10.30 7.55
CA VAL A 383 15.85 -9.26 7.01
C VAL A 383 16.69 -8.08 6.57
N ASN A 384 16.39 -7.59 5.37
CA ASN A 384 17.09 -6.46 4.78
C ASN A 384 16.40 -5.16 5.19
N ARG A 385 17.13 -4.29 5.90
CA ARG A 385 16.67 -2.95 6.25
C ARG A 385 17.35 -1.93 5.35
N LYS A 386 16.54 -1.20 4.57
CA LYS A 386 17.06 -0.19 3.65
C LYS A 386 17.10 1.18 4.32
N HIS A 387 18.27 1.81 4.34
CA HIS A 387 18.42 3.21 4.68
C HIS A 387 18.61 4.02 3.42
N PHE A 388 17.79 5.04 3.22
CA PHE A 388 17.84 5.87 2.03
C PHE A 388 18.58 7.17 2.33
N VAL A 389 19.58 7.50 1.50
CA VAL A 389 20.35 8.73 1.58
C VAL A 389 20.23 9.45 0.25
N SER A 390 20.04 10.77 0.27
CA SER A 390 19.93 11.55 -0.96
C SER A 390 21.32 11.73 -1.59
N ALA A 391 21.46 11.40 -2.87
CA ALA A 391 22.67 11.71 -3.64
C ALA A 391 22.71 13.20 -4.05
N GLU A 392 21.54 13.82 -4.22
CA GLU A 392 21.40 15.21 -4.64
C GLU A 392 21.66 16.22 -3.50
N LYS A 393 22.36 17.32 -3.81
CA LYS A 393 22.62 18.41 -2.84
C LYS A 393 21.42 19.33 -2.63
N ASN A 394 20.38 19.25 -3.47
CA ASN A 394 19.22 20.12 -3.42
C ASN A 394 18.41 19.93 -2.12
N CYS A 395 17.99 21.03 -1.48
CA CYS A 395 17.23 20.98 -0.23
C CYS A 395 15.89 20.25 -0.41
N LEU A 396 15.19 20.52 -1.52
CA LEU A 396 13.92 19.87 -1.84
C LEU A 396 14.10 18.37 -2.07
N ALA A 397 15.15 17.95 -2.79
CA ALA A 397 15.43 16.53 -3.02
C ALA A 397 15.77 15.81 -1.71
N ARG A 398 16.55 16.45 -0.83
CA ARG A 398 16.83 15.92 0.52
C ARG A 398 15.55 15.76 1.35
N LEU A 399 14.64 16.74 1.30
CA LEU A 399 13.35 16.66 1.98
C LEU A 399 12.50 15.51 1.42
N GLN A 400 12.41 15.36 0.10
CA GLN A 400 11.65 14.28 -0.56
C GLN A 400 12.17 12.90 -0.15
N VAL A 401 13.50 12.71 -0.15
CA VAL A 401 14.13 11.46 0.28
C VAL A 401 13.93 11.23 1.78
N ALA A 402 14.02 12.27 2.61
CA ALA A 402 13.76 12.17 4.04
C ALA A 402 12.31 11.76 4.34
N VAL A 403 11.34 12.34 3.63
CA VAL A 403 9.92 11.97 3.72
C VAL A 403 9.73 10.52 3.28
N PHE A 404 10.29 10.11 2.14
CA PHE A 404 10.24 8.72 1.68
C PHE A 404 10.85 7.74 2.69
N ALA A 405 12.02 8.07 3.24
CA ALA A 405 12.70 7.27 4.24
C ALA A 405 11.88 7.18 5.54
N ALA A 406 11.27 8.28 6.00
CA ALA A 406 10.40 8.31 7.17
C ALA A 406 9.14 7.46 6.97
N LEU A 407 8.50 7.55 5.80
CA LEU A 407 7.34 6.74 5.44
C LEU A 407 7.69 5.25 5.43
N ASN A 408 8.80 4.86 4.80
CA ASN A 408 9.22 3.46 4.76
C ASN A 408 9.66 2.94 6.14
N ARG A 409 10.31 3.77 6.95
CA ARG A 409 10.72 3.41 8.32
C ARG A 409 9.54 3.20 9.25
N ASN A 410 8.50 4.02 9.13
CA ASN A 410 7.30 3.95 9.96
C ASN A 410 6.22 3.03 9.37
N SER A 411 6.40 2.55 8.14
CA SER A 411 5.56 1.47 7.60
C SER A 411 5.75 0.19 8.41
N ARG A 412 4.69 -0.61 8.55
CA ARG A 412 4.75 -1.86 9.31
C ARG A 412 5.89 -2.75 8.81
N ALA A 413 6.72 -3.22 9.73
CA ALA A 413 7.79 -4.15 9.42
C ALA A 413 7.18 -5.48 8.92
N PRO A 414 7.77 -6.13 7.91
CA PRO A 414 7.36 -7.48 7.48
C PRO A 414 7.45 -8.51 8.61
N MET A 415 8.29 -8.25 9.61
CA MET A 415 8.62 -9.15 10.73
C MET A 415 7.46 -9.38 11.70
N SER A 416 6.87 -8.30 12.21
CA SER A 416 5.71 -8.35 13.11
C SER A 416 4.52 -9.01 12.44
N PHE A 417 4.46 -8.93 11.11
CA PHE A 417 3.42 -9.49 10.28
C PHE A 417 3.52 -11.02 10.12
N PHE A 418 4.72 -11.61 10.15
CA PHE A 418 4.90 -13.07 10.11
C PHE A 418 5.07 -13.72 11.50
N GLY A 419 4.98 -12.95 12.59
CA GLY A 419 5.20 -13.47 13.93
C GLY A 419 6.64 -13.93 14.19
N LEU A 420 7.61 -13.40 13.42
CA LEU A 420 9.03 -13.76 13.55
C LEU A 420 9.73 -13.00 14.70
N GLU A 421 8.98 -12.42 15.63
CA GLU A 421 9.52 -11.68 16.77
C GLU A 421 10.12 -12.66 17.79
N GLY A 422 11.40 -13.02 17.62
CA GLY A 422 12.12 -13.99 18.45
C GLY A 422 13.64 -14.02 18.23
N GLN A 423 14.35 -14.87 19.00
CA GLN A 423 15.82 -14.96 19.12
C GLN A 423 16.60 -15.34 17.83
N SER A 424 15.92 -15.52 16.69
CA SER A 424 16.49 -16.07 15.45
C SER A 424 16.48 -15.11 14.26
N VAL A 425 16.26 -13.81 14.47
CA VAL A 425 16.31 -12.81 13.39
C VAL A 425 17.55 -11.92 13.49
N LEU A 426 18.24 -11.80 12.37
CA LEU A 426 19.30 -10.83 12.12
C LEU A 426 18.83 -9.76 11.13
N GLU A 427 18.79 -8.50 11.57
CA GLU A 427 18.59 -7.36 10.66
C GLU A 427 19.92 -6.93 10.07
N VAL A 428 20.06 -7.00 8.75
CA VAL A 428 21.23 -6.47 8.04
C VAL A 428 20.79 -5.21 7.29
N SER A 429 21.42 -4.09 7.66
CA SER A 429 21.12 -2.80 7.07
C SER A 429 21.98 -2.53 5.86
N ALA A 430 21.36 -2.02 4.79
CA ALA A 430 22.07 -1.55 3.60
C ALA A 430 21.69 -0.09 3.31
N VAL A 431 22.70 0.73 3.01
CA VAL A 431 22.49 2.11 2.57
C VAL A 431 22.25 2.12 1.07
N THR A 432 21.19 2.80 0.64
CA THR A 432 20.86 3.05 -0.77
C THR A 432 20.88 4.55 -1.01
N GLN A 433 21.62 4.98 -2.02
CA GLN A 433 21.55 6.36 -2.49
C GLN A 433 20.40 6.50 -3.49
N LEU A 434 19.58 7.55 -3.33
CA LEU A 434 18.45 7.89 -4.22
C LEU A 434 18.70 9.19 -4.97
#